data_AF-A0A1G7WHP7-F1
#
_entry.id   AF-A0A1G7WHP7-F1
#
_cell.length_a   1.000
_cell.length_b   1.000
_cell.length_c   1.000
_cell.angle_alpha   90.00
_cell.angle_beta   90.00
_cell.angle_gamma   90.00
#
_symmetry.space_group_name_H-M   'P 1'
#
loop_
_entity.id
_entity.type
_entity.pdbx_description
1 polymer ?
#
loop_
_entity_poly.entity_id
_entity_poly.type
_entity_poly.pdbx_seq_one_letter_code
_entity_poly.pdbx_strand_id
1 'polypeptide(L)'
;MKTNKIIFCLGLVLLAFPLTAQVVSKDSLSNLREQKQMLEISKRLNENKMQLAKLENEREEKMMEVSQTSENAQKSADANKQAADKLKDESQDRKLARRANNSAGSAKSDAKKARKAGYSLGKLDSNINALKASIQKDEKELADMQPNIHPEPMY
;
A
#
# COMPACT_ATOMS: atom_id res chain seq x y z
N MET A 1 0.03 81.18 20.62
CA MET A 1 -0.71 80.47 19.55
C MET A 1 0.22 79.65 18.62
N LYS A 2 1.19 78.88 19.15
CA LYS A 2 2.12 78.07 18.34
C LYS A 2 2.03 76.56 18.60
N THR A 3 1.55 76.13 19.76
CA THR A 3 1.36 74.72 20.12
C THR A 3 0.14 74.09 19.44
N ASN A 4 -0.94 74.85 19.20
CA ASN A 4 -2.13 74.33 18.51
C ASN A 4 -1.89 74.00 17.03
N LYS A 5 -0.89 74.62 16.39
CA LYS A 5 -0.53 74.33 14.99
C LYS A 5 0.27 73.03 14.86
N ILE A 6 1.06 72.68 15.88
CA ILE A 6 1.86 71.44 15.91
C ILE A 6 0.94 70.23 16.10
N ILE A 7 -0.07 70.35 16.96
CA ILE A 7 -1.08 69.29 17.18
C ILE A 7 -1.90 69.05 15.90
N PHE A 8 -2.23 70.12 15.16
CA PHE A 8 -2.95 70.01 13.90
C PHE A 8 -2.11 69.36 12.78
N CYS A 9 -0.81 69.66 12.71
CA CYS A 9 0.10 68.99 11.77
C CYS A 9 0.37 67.52 12.13
N LEU A 10 0.43 67.17 13.41
CA LEU A 10 0.65 65.78 13.85
C LEU A 10 -0.57 64.89 13.59
N GLY A 11 -1.79 65.43 13.71
CA GLY A 11 -3.03 64.73 13.37
C GLY A 11 -3.18 64.44 11.87
N LEU A 12 -2.57 65.27 11.01
CA LEU A 12 -2.64 65.12 9.55
C LEU A 12 -1.66 64.05 9.01
N VAL A 13 -0.56 63.79 9.74
CA VAL A 13 0.40 62.73 9.40
C VAL A 13 -0.13 61.32 9.75
N LEU A 14 -0.98 61.20 10.77
CA LEU A 14 -1.59 59.93 11.16
C LEU A 14 -2.70 59.45 10.19
N LEU A 15 -3.24 60.34 9.36
CA LEU A 15 -4.20 60.01 8.30
C LEU A 15 -3.52 59.58 6.98
N ALA A 16 -2.20 59.71 6.87
CA ALA A 16 -1.44 59.41 5.66
C ALA A 16 -0.87 57.98 5.63
N PHE A 17 -1.08 57.18 6.68
CA PHE A 17 -0.84 55.73 6.59
C PHE A 17 -2.07 55.09 5.93
N PRO A 18 -2.00 54.68 4.65
CA PRO A 18 -3.03 53.79 4.16
C PRO A 18 -2.97 52.56 5.06
N LEU A 19 -4.09 52.26 5.72
CA LEU A 19 -4.35 50.93 6.24
C LEU A 19 -4.25 50.00 5.02
N THR A 20 -3.07 49.45 4.77
CA THR A 20 -2.94 48.31 3.89
C THR A 20 -3.61 47.18 4.65
N ALA A 21 -4.94 47.12 4.58
CA ALA A 21 -5.68 45.89 4.76
C ALA A 21 -4.92 44.91 3.86
N GLN A 22 -4.18 43.99 4.48
CA GLN A 22 -3.54 42.91 3.75
C GLN A 22 -4.70 42.12 3.17
N VAL A 23 -5.11 42.51 1.97
CA VAL A 23 -6.08 41.79 1.18
C VAL A 23 -5.38 40.46 0.97
N VAL A 24 -5.75 39.47 1.79
CA VAL A 24 -5.42 38.09 1.54
C VAL A 24 -6.09 37.82 0.20
N SER A 25 -5.32 37.96 -0.88
CA SER A 25 -5.85 37.79 -2.21
C SER A 25 -6.46 36.40 -2.25
N LYS A 26 -7.64 36.25 -2.85
CA LYS A 26 -8.27 34.93 -3.00
C LYS A 26 -7.28 33.93 -3.63
N ASP A 27 -6.39 34.44 -4.48
CA ASP A 27 -5.30 33.73 -5.14
C ASP A 27 -4.24 33.21 -4.16
N SER A 28 -3.85 33.97 -3.14
CA SER A 28 -2.93 33.48 -2.09
C SER A 28 -3.55 32.35 -1.27
N LEU A 29 -4.86 32.42 -1.02
CA LEU A 29 -5.58 31.41 -0.25
C LEU A 29 -5.87 30.14 -1.07
N SER A 30 -6.09 30.26 -2.38
CA SER A 30 -6.21 29.11 -3.28
C SER A 30 -4.87 28.40 -3.45
N ASN A 31 -3.77 29.13 -3.67
CA ASN A 31 -2.44 28.55 -3.79
C ASN A 31 -2.03 27.77 -2.53
N LEU A 32 -2.35 28.30 -1.34
CA LEU A 32 -2.07 27.60 -0.09
C LEU A 32 -2.91 26.31 0.06
N ARG A 33 -4.15 26.29 -0.45
CA ARG A 33 -4.99 25.09 -0.46
C ARG A 33 -4.47 24.04 -1.43
N GLU A 34 -4.02 24.44 -2.62
CA GLU A 34 -3.40 23.55 -3.60
C GLU A 34 -2.09 22.95 -3.07
N GLN A 35 -1.22 23.76 -2.45
CA GLN A 35 0.00 23.29 -1.79
C GLN A 35 -0.32 22.27 -0.68
N LYS A 36 -1.36 22.51 0.10
CA LYS A 36 -1.82 21.56 1.13
C LYS A 36 -2.29 20.25 0.52
N GLN A 37 -3.08 20.30 -0.56
CA GLN A 37 -3.54 19.11 -1.27
C GLN A 37 -2.38 18.31 -1.88
N MET A 38 -1.42 18.98 -2.53
CA MET A 38 -0.21 18.33 -3.03
C MET A 38 0.59 17.65 -1.92
N LEU A 39 0.70 18.29 -0.74
CA LEU A 39 1.40 17.71 0.41
C LEU A 39 0.66 16.47 0.94
N GLU A 40 -0.68 16.51 1.03
CA GLU A 40 -1.50 15.37 1.45
C GLU A 40 -1.37 14.19 0.48
N ILE A 41 -1.42 14.45 -0.83
CA ILE A 41 -1.24 13.42 -1.87
C ILE A 41 0.19 12.86 -1.80
N SER A 42 1.21 13.71 -1.67
CA SER A 42 2.61 13.28 -1.57
C SER A 42 2.85 12.41 -0.33
N LYS A 43 2.22 12.76 0.80
CA LYS A 43 2.27 11.96 2.02
C LYS A 43 1.62 10.60 1.82
N ARG A 44 0.40 10.56 1.27
CA ARG A 44 -0.32 9.32 0.96
C ARG A 44 0.47 8.43 0.00
N LEU A 45 1.09 9.02 -1.02
CA LEU A 45 1.94 8.33 -1.98
C LEU A 45 3.17 7.70 -1.31
N ASN A 46 3.83 8.42 -0.41
CA ASN A 46 4.96 7.88 0.33
C ASN A 46 4.53 6.72 1.26
N GLU A 47 3.43 6.90 2.00
CA GLU A 47 2.84 5.84 2.83
C GLU A 47 2.49 4.59 2.00
N ASN A 48 1.87 4.77 0.82
CA ASN A 48 1.54 3.68 -0.09
C ASN A 48 2.79 3.00 -0.65
N LYS A 49 3.84 3.74 -1.02
CA LYS A 49 5.13 3.16 -1.47
C LYS A 49 5.82 2.37 -0.36
N MET A 50 5.79 2.87 0.88
CA MET A 50 6.32 2.15 2.03
C MET A 50 5.53 0.87 2.32
N GLN A 51 4.19 0.93 2.26
CA GLN A 51 3.34 -0.26 2.39
C GLN A 51 3.60 -1.27 1.27
N LEU A 52 3.82 -0.80 0.04
CA LEU A 52 4.13 -1.66 -1.09
C LEU A 52 5.42 -2.44 -0.85
N ALA A 53 6.49 -1.76 -0.43
CA ALA A 53 7.76 -2.42 -0.11
C ALA A 53 7.57 -3.47 1.01
N LYS A 54 6.76 -3.17 2.03
CA LYS A 54 6.46 -4.13 3.10
C LYS A 54 5.73 -5.37 2.57
N LEU A 55 4.72 -5.19 1.72
CA LEU A 55 3.96 -6.30 1.14
C LEU A 55 4.81 -7.12 0.17
N GLU A 56 5.70 -6.47 -0.59
CA GLU A 56 6.65 -7.17 -1.49
C GLU A 56 7.65 -8.02 -0.69
N ASN A 57 8.11 -7.56 0.47
CA ASN A 57 8.93 -8.38 1.37
C ASN A 57 8.14 -9.57 1.95
N GLU A 58 6.91 -9.35 2.39
CA GLU A 58 6.03 -10.43 2.90
C GLU A 58 5.72 -11.46 1.80
N ARG A 59 5.71 -11.03 0.54
CA ARG A 59 5.43 -11.88 -0.61
C ARG A 59 6.49 -12.96 -0.80
N GLU A 60 7.76 -12.64 -0.58
CA GLU A 60 8.83 -13.63 -0.65
C GLU A 60 8.64 -14.73 0.41
N GLU A 61 8.32 -14.34 1.65
CA GLU A 61 8.03 -15.29 2.73
C GLU A 61 6.83 -16.19 2.39
N LYS A 62 5.73 -15.60 1.89
CA LYS A 62 4.55 -16.37 1.47
C LYS A 62 4.81 -17.27 0.28
N MET A 63 5.68 -16.87 -0.64
CA MET A 63 6.07 -17.72 -1.77
C MET A 63 6.86 -18.94 -1.29
N MET A 64 7.79 -18.76 -0.35
CA MET A 64 8.50 -19.88 0.27
C MET A 64 7.53 -20.81 1.02
N GLU A 65 6.57 -20.26 1.77
CA GLU A 65 5.53 -21.04 2.46
C GLU A 65 4.71 -21.89 1.46
N VAL A 66 4.31 -21.32 0.32
CA VAL A 66 3.60 -22.05 -0.74
C VAL A 66 4.46 -23.17 -1.31
N SER A 67 5.74 -22.90 -1.61
CA SER A 67 6.66 -23.93 -2.13
C SER A 67 6.79 -25.09 -1.14
N GLN A 68 7.10 -24.77 0.12
CA GLN A 68 7.32 -25.77 1.16
C GLN A 68 6.06 -26.61 1.44
N THR A 69 4.90 -25.97 1.51
CA THR A 69 3.62 -26.67 1.75
C THR A 69 3.20 -27.50 0.55
N SER A 70 3.51 -27.07 -0.67
CA SER A 70 3.25 -27.84 -1.90
C SER A 70 4.14 -29.08 -1.99
N GLU A 71 5.43 -28.95 -1.67
CA GLU A 71 6.35 -30.10 -1.60
C GLU A 71 5.91 -31.12 -0.56
N ASN A 72 5.50 -30.67 0.62
CA ASN A 72 5.01 -31.56 1.67
C ASN A 72 3.71 -32.24 1.26
N ALA A 73 2.78 -31.52 0.60
CA ALA A 73 1.57 -32.10 0.07
C ALA A 73 1.86 -33.18 -0.98
N GLN A 74 2.83 -32.95 -1.87
CA GLN A 74 3.26 -33.92 -2.87
C GLN A 74 3.84 -35.18 -2.22
N LYS A 75 4.80 -35.01 -1.29
CA LYS A 75 5.39 -36.14 -0.53
C LYS A 75 4.33 -36.96 0.21
N SER A 76 3.39 -36.31 0.87
CA SER A 76 2.29 -36.99 1.56
C SER A 76 1.33 -37.69 0.60
N ALA A 77 1.06 -37.11 -0.58
CA ALA A 77 0.25 -37.75 -1.61
C ALA A 77 0.93 -38.99 -2.20
N ASP A 78 2.24 -38.94 -2.44
CA ASP A 78 3.02 -40.07 -2.94
C ASP A 78 3.08 -41.20 -1.90
N ALA A 79 3.28 -40.87 -0.62
CA ALA A 79 3.22 -41.84 0.47
C ALA A 79 1.84 -42.50 0.58
N ASN A 80 0.77 -41.72 0.42
CA ASN A 80 -0.60 -42.25 0.44
C ASN A 80 -0.84 -43.20 -0.74
N LYS A 81 -0.38 -42.83 -1.94
CA LYS A 81 -0.45 -43.69 -3.11
C LYS A 81 0.28 -45.02 -2.86
N GLN A 82 1.52 -44.98 -2.37
CA GLN A 82 2.28 -46.20 -2.06
C GLN A 82 1.61 -47.06 -0.99
N ALA A 83 1.02 -46.46 0.04
CA ALA A 83 0.30 -47.19 1.08
C ALA A 83 -1.00 -47.81 0.55
N ALA A 84 -1.71 -47.10 -0.33
CA ALA A 84 -2.92 -47.59 -0.99
C ALA A 84 -2.60 -48.73 -1.96
N ASP A 85 -1.52 -48.62 -2.73
CA ASP A 85 -1.08 -49.67 -3.66
C ASP A 85 -0.73 -50.96 -2.89
N LYS A 86 0.00 -50.86 -1.78
CA LYS A 86 0.29 -52.02 -0.91
C LYS A 86 -0.97 -52.65 -0.31
N LEU A 87 -1.92 -51.81 0.14
CA LEU A 87 -3.19 -52.30 0.65
C LEU A 87 -4.03 -52.97 -0.45
N LYS A 88 -3.95 -52.49 -1.70
CA LYS A 88 -4.67 -53.09 -2.82
C LYS A 88 -4.22 -54.54 -3.05
N ASP A 89 -2.92 -54.79 -2.97
CA ASP A 89 -2.34 -56.13 -3.14
C ASP A 89 -2.69 -57.06 -1.95
N GLU A 90 -2.75 -56.52 -0.73
CA GLU A 90 -3.05 -57.26 0.51
C GLU A 90 -4.27 -56.68 1.26
N SER A 91 -5.43 -56.68 0.58
CA SER A 91 -6.64 -55.95 1.02
C SER A 91 -7.22 -56.36 2.38
N GLN A 92 -6.90 -57.57 2.88
CA GLN A 92 -7.37 -58.04 4.18
C GLN A 92 -6.39 -57.76 5.33
N ASP A 93 -5.19 -57.22 5.07
CA ASP A 93 -4.26 -56.86 6.14
C ASP A 93 -4.70 -55.58 6.86
N ARG A 94 -5.15 -55.76 8.10
CA ARG A 94 -5.55 -54.67 9.01
C ARG A 94 -4.43 -53.65 9.27
N LYS A 95 -3.15 -54.07 9.29
CA LYS A 95 -2.01 -53.17 9.49
C LYS A 95 -1.81 -52.26 8.28
N LEU A 96 -1.91 -52.80 7.07
CA LEU A 96 -1.83 -52.02 5.84
C LEU A 96 -3.02 -51.06 5.72
N ALA A 97 -4.22 -51.51 6.10
CA ALA A 97 -5.41 -50.65 6.12
C ALA A 97 -5.23 -49.43 7.04
N ARG A 98 -4.68 -49.65 8.25
CA ARG A 98 -4.35 -48.56 9.18
C ARG A 98 -3.29 -47.60 8.63
N ARG A 99 -2.24 -48.12 8.00
CA ARG A 99 -1.17 -47.28 7.40
C ARG A 99 -1.72 -46.43 6.25
N ALA A 100 -2.49 -47.02 5.35
CA ALA A 100 -3.13 -46.30 4.24
C ALA A 100 -4.06 -45.20 4.75
N ASN A 101 -4.90 -45.50 5.75
CA ASN A 101 -5.79 -44.51 6.36
C ASN A 101 -5.01 -43.34 7.01
N ASN A 102 -3.94 -43.63 7.75
CA ASN A 102 -3.12 -42.58 8.36
C ASN A 102 -2.44 -41.72 7.28
N SER A 103 -1.91 -42.35 6.23
CA SER A 103 -1.27 -41.64 5.13
C SER A 103 -2.25 -40.76 4.35
N ALA A 104 -3.47 -41.25 4.09
CA ALA A 104 -4.55 -40.46 3.51
C ALA A 104 -4.91 -39.25 4.38
N GLY A 105 -4.93 -39.43 5.71
CA GLY A 105 -5.14 -38.34 6.67
C GLY A 105 -4.08 -37.24 6.56
N SER A 106 -2.80 -37.63 6.53
CA SER A 106 -1.67 -36.70 6.34
C SER A 106 -1.76 -35.98 4.99
N ALA A 107 -1.96 -36.72 3.89
CA ALA A 107 -2.09 -36.15 2.54
C ALA A 107 -3.24 -35.13 2.47
N LYS A 108 -4.39 -35.44 3.07
CA LYS A 108 -5.53 -34.51 3.14
C LYS A 108 -5.19 -33.23 3.90
N SER A 109 -4.50 -33.37 5.04
CA SER A 109 -4.09 -32.25 5.88
C SER A 109 -3.11 -31.33 5.14
N ASP A 110 -2.06 -31.90 4.55
CA ASP A 110 -1.02 -31.12 3.86
C ASP A 110 -1.55 -30.49 2.58
N ALA A 111 -2.40 -31.19 1.81
CA ALA A 111 -3.08 -30.60 0.66
C ALA A 111 -3.98 -29.41 1.06
N LYS A 112 -4.58 -29.43 2.26
CA LYS A 112 -5.35 -28.29 2.78
C LYS A 112 -4.44 -27.13 3.17
N LYS A 113 -3.26 -27.39 3.75
CA LYS A 113 -2.26 -26.35 4.07
C LYS A 113 -1.75 -25.69 2.80
N ALA A 114 -1.36 -26.47 1.78
CA ALA A 114 -0.90 -25.95 0.49
C ALA A 114 -1.95 -25.04 -0.16
N ARG A 115 -3.22 -25.46 -0.16
CA ARG A 115 -4.33 -24.63 -0.65
C ARG A 115 -4.48 -23.30 0.12
N LYS A 116 -4.37 -23.34 1.45
CA LYS A 116 -4.45 -22.12 2.27
C LYS A 116 -3.27 -21.18 2.02
N ALA A 117 -2.05 -21.71 1.89
CA ALA A 117 -0.87 -20.93 1.56
C ALA A 117 -1.03 -20.26 0.18
N GLY A 118 -1.49 -21.01 -0.83
CA GLY A 118 -1.77 -20.44 -2.15
C GLY A 118 -2.83 -19.34 -2.12
N TYR A 119 -3.91 -19.52 -1.36
CA TYR A 119 -4.93 -18.49 -1.17
C TYR A 119 -4.39 -17.24 -0.47
N SER A 120 -3.54 -17.43 0.55
CA SER A 120 -2.85 -16.33 1.25
C SER A 120 -1.99 -15.52 0.29
N LEU A 121 -1.16 -16.19 -0.52
CA LEU A 121 -0.31 -15.52 -1.52
C LEU A 121 -1.16 -14.78 -2.57
N GLY A 122 -2.22 -15.40 -3.07
CA GLY A 122 -3.12 -14.75 -4.03
C GLY A 122 -3.81 -13.50 -3.46
N LYS A 123 -4.20 -13.53 -2.17
CA LYS A 123 -4.75 -12.35 -1.49
C LYS A 123 -3.70 -11.24 -1.36
N LEU A 124 -2.46 -11.59 -1.04
CA LEU A 124 -1.36 -10.63 -0.94
C LEU A 124 -1.07 -9.99 -2.30
N ASP A 125 -1.00 -10.78 -3.37
CA ASP A 125 -0.82 -10.26 -4.73
C ASP A 125 -1.95 -9.32 -5.15
N SER A 126 -3.20 -9.65 -4.79
CA SER A 126 -4.34 -8.74 -5.01
C SER A 126 -4.18 -7.42 -4.27
N ASN A 127 -3.71 -7.44 -3.02
CA ASN A 127 -3.48 -6.21 -2.24
C ASN A 127 -2.35 -5.37 -2.86
N ILE A 128 -1.27 -6.02 -3.29
CA ILE A 128 -0.15 -5.36 -3.99
C ILE A 128 -0.66 -4.67 -5.26
N ASN A 129 -1.47 -5.35 -6.06
CA ASN A 129 -2.02 -4.77 -7.29
C ASN A 129 -2.96 -3.59 -7.01
N ALA A 130 -3.82 -3.69 -6.00
CA ALA A 130 -4.69 -2.60 -5.58
C ALA A 130 -3.89 -1.38 -5.09
N LEU A 131 -2.78 -1.62 -4.38
CA LEU A 131 -1.89 -0.56 -3.90
C LEU A 131 -1.13 0.09 -5.06
N LYS A 132 -0.64 -0.68 -6.04
CA LYS A 132 -0.02 -0.16 -7.26
C LYS A 132 -0.99 0.73 -8.05
N ALA A 133 -2.26 0.33 -8.17
CA ALA A 133 -3.29 1.14 -8.80
C ALA A 133 -3.56 2.46 -8.03
N SER A 134 -3.58 2.40 -6.69
CA SER A 134 -3.72 3.60 -5.85
C SER A 134 -2.52 4.55 -6.01
N ILE A 135 -1.29 4.02 -6.05
CA ILE A 135 -0.08 4.82 -6.29
C ILE A 135 -0.13 5.49 -7.65
N GLN A 136 -0.49 4.76 -8.72
CA GLN A 136 -0.62 5.33 -10.06
C GLN A 136 -1.66 6.46 -10.12
N LYS A 137 -2.78 6.29 -9.40
CA LYS A 137 -3.80 7.32 -9.29
C LYS A 137 -3.26 8.57 -8.57
N ASP A 138 -2.57 8.39 -7.45
CA ASP A 138 -1.96 9.48 -6.68
C ASP A 138 -0.85 10.18 -7.48
N GLU A 139 -0.02 9.44 -8.23
CA GLU A 139 1.02 9.99 -9.11
C GLU A 139 0.40 10.83 -10.23
N LYS A 140 -0.70 10.35 -10.82
CA LYS A 140 -1.43 11.11 -11.84
C LYS A 140 -2.07 12.37 -11.26
N GLU A 141 -2.73 12.27 -10.11
CA GLU A 141 -3.35 13.41 -9.44
C GLU A 141 -2.31 14.48 -9.09
N LEU A 142 -1.12 14.06 -8.63
CA LEU A 142 0.00 14.98 -8.37
C LEU A 142 0.53 15.61 -9.66
N ALA A 143 0.65 14.85 -10.75
CA ALA A 143 1.10 15.37 -12.04
C ALA A 143 0.09 16.36 -12.64
N ASP A 144 -1.21 16.10 -12.51
CA ASP A 144 -2.27 16.99 -12.98
C ASP A 144 -2.34 18.28 -12.13
N MET A 145 -1.98 18.21 -10.83
CA MET A 145 -1.87 19.36 -9.91
C MET A 145 -0.54 20.11 -10.00
N GLN A 146 0.47 19.56 -10.67
CA GLN A 146 1.68 20.29 -11.05
C GLN A 146 1.45 20.88 -12.45
N PRO A 147 0.87 22.10 -12.59
CA PRO A 147 0.92 22.78 -13.86
C PRO A 147 2.40 22.92 -14.24
N ASN A 148 2.75 22.56 -15.47
CA ASN A 148 4.09 22.71 -16.05
C ASN A 148 4.83 23.88 -15.40
N ILE A 149 5.83 23.58 -14.57
CA ILE A 149 6.93 24.50 -14.36
C ILE A 149 7.62 24.55 -15.71
N HIS A 150 7.12 25.39 -16.62
CA HIS A 150 7.87 25.75 -17.81
C HIS A 150 9.20 26.29 -17.27
N PRO A 151 10.36 25.70 -17.62
CA PRO A 151 11.60 26.43 -17.47
C PRO A 151 11.41 27.67 -18.35
N GLU A 152 11.33 28.85 -17.74
CA GLU A 152 11.45 30.09 -18.51
C GLU A 152 12.71 29.94 -19.38
N PRO A 153 12.63 30.19 -20.70
CA PRO A 153 13.83 30.25 -21.50
C PRO A 153 14.67 31.40 -20.94
N MET A 154 15.74 31.05 -20.23
CA MET A 154 16.82 31.96 -19.90
C MET A 154 17.40 32.44 -21.23
N TYR A 155 16.99 33.63 -21.65
CA TYR A 155 17.63 34.38 -22.72
C TYR A 155 19.04 34.77 -22.31
#